data_AF-X0Y5G6-F1
#
_entry.id   AF-X0Y5G6-F1
#
_cell.length_a   1.000
_cell.length_b   1.000
_cell.length_c   1.000
_cell.angle_alpha   90.00
_cell.angle_beta   90.00
_cell.angle_gamma   90.00
#
_symmetry.space_group_name_H-M   'P 1'
#
loop_
_entity.id
_entity.type
_entity.pdbx_description
1 polymer ?
#
loop_
_entity_poly.entity_id
_entity_poly.type
_entity_poly.pdbx_seq_one_letter_code
_entity_poly.pdbx_strand_id
1 'polypeptide(L)'
;DDVVSILNGNGVPSCPIYDLKQASEDPHIAEARGMTVEREQPGLGPVTLLGNPIKMSATDPAPRGPAPELGGDTVSVLEDLLGLSRKMIDELREDGAL
;
A
#
# COMPACT_ATOMS: atom_id res chain seq x y z
N ASP A 1 26.22 -16.71 -4.71
CA ASP A 1 26.42 -15.79 -5.85
C ASP A 1 27.28 -16.37 -6.96
N ASP A 2 28.40 -17.04 -6.65
CA ASP A 2 29.32 -17.61 -7.64
C ASP A 2 28.64 -18.54 -8.67
N VAL A 3 27.76 -19.44 -8.21
CA VAL A 3 27.04 -20.38 -9.10
C VAL A 3 26.10 -19.64 -10.06
N VAL A 4 25.37 -18.64 -9.57
CA VAL A 4 24.45 -17.83 -10.38
C VAL A 4 25.24 -17.04 -11.43
N SER A 5 26.40 -16.50 -11.05
CA SER A 5 27.30 -15.78 -11.97
C SER A 5 27.80 -16.68 -13.11
N ILE A 6 28.24 -17.90 -12.77
CA ILE A 6 28.72 -18.89 -13.77
C ILE A 6 27.60 -19.26 -14.74
N LEU A 7 26.39 -19.56 -14.24
CA LEU A 7 25.25 -19.95 -15.07
C LEU A 7 24.81 -18.81 -15.99
N ASN A 8 24.65 -17.60 -15.45
CA ASN A 8 24.26 -16.42 -16.24
C ASN A 8 25.31 -16.08 -17.30
N GLY A 9 26.61 -16.22 -16.98
CA GLY A 9 27.71 -16.03 -17.94
C GLY A 9 27.71 -17.03 -19.10
N ASN A 10 27.06 -18.19 -18.94
CA ASN A 10 26.87 -19.20 -19.98
C ASN A 10 25.47 -19.16 -20.62
N GLY A 11 24.69 -18.09 -20.38
CA GLY A 11 23.36 -17.91 -20.96
C GLY A 11 22.25 -18.74 -20.32
N VAL A 12 22.51 -19.35 -19.16
CA VAL A 12 21.49 -20.06 -18.38
C VAL A 12 20.86 -19.08 -17.39
N PRO A 13 19.58 -18.71 -17.53
CA PRO A 13 18.95 -17.76 -16.63
C PRO A 13 18.81 -18.37 -15.23
N SER A 14 19.44 -17.73 -14.25
CA SER A 14 19.42 -18.15 -12.86
C SER A 14 19.38 -16.94 -11.92
N CYS A 15 18.77 -17.12 -10.76
CA CYS A 15 18.72 -16.13 -9.70
C CYS A 15 18.90 -16.79 -8.32
N PRO A 16 19.44 -16.06 -7.33
CA PRO A 16 19.43 -16.51 -5.95
C PRO A 16 17.99 -16.54 -5.41
N ILE A 17 17.75 -17.41 -4.44
CA ILE A 17 16.51 -17.40 -3.66
C ILE A 17 16.70 -16.39 -2.54
N TYR A 18 15.92 -15.32 -2.55
CA TYR A 18 15.95 -14.31 -1.50
C TYR A 18 15.01 -14.67 -0.35
N ASP A 19 15.46 -14.38 0.86
CA ASP A 19 14.57 -14.22 2.00
C ASP A 19 13.85 -12.86 1.97
N LEU A 20 12.93 -12.65 2.91
CA LEU A 20 12.12 -11.43 2.95
C LEU A 20 12.96 -10.16 3.12
N LYS A 21 14.03 -10.22 3.92
CA LYS A 21 14.89 -9.07 4.19
C LYS A 21 15.67 -8.70 2.94
N GLN A 22 16.30 -9.69 2.31
CA GLN A 22 17.04 -9.52 1.06
C GLN A 22 16.14 -8.96 -0.04
N ALA A 23 14.91 -9.47 -0.18
CA ALA A 23 13.98 -8.95 -1.16
C ALA A 23 13.52 -7.51 -0.86
N SER A 24 13.29 -7.17 0.41
CA SER A 24 12.83 -5.82 0.79
C SER A 24 13.91 -4.73 0.71
N GLU A 25 15.17 -5.11 0.90
CA GLU A 25 16.32 -4.20 0.91
C GLU A 25 17.10 -4.21 -0.41
N ASP A 26 16.70 -5.05 -1.37
CA ASP A 26 17.35 -5.10 -2.68
C ASP A 26 17.23 -3.72 -3.39
N PRO A 27 18.35 -3.13 -3.85
CA PRO A 27 18.35 -1.80 -4.46
C PRO A 27 17.46 -1.70 -5.70
N HIS A 28 17.31 -2.78 -6.46
CA HIS A 28 16.43 -2.80 -7.62
C HIS A 28 14.96 -2.77 -7.19
N ILE A 29 14.60 -3.50 -6.13
CA ILE A 29 13.22 -3.57 -5.61
C ILE A 29 12.85 -2.29 -4.86
N ALA A 30 13.62 -1.93 -3.83
CA ALA A 30 13.30 -0.82 -2.95
C ALA A 30 13.42 0.53 -3.66
N GLU A 31 14.55 0.79 -4.31
CA GLU A 31 14.87 2.11 -4.85
C GLU A 31 14.48 2.24 -6.32
N ALA A 32 15.08 1.42 -7.20
CA ALA A 32 14.91 1.59 -8.65
C ALA A 32 13.47 1.36 -9.12
N ARG A 33 12.78 0.40 -8.49
CA ARG A 33 11.39 0.08 -8.79
C ARG A 33 10.40 0.74 -7.84
N GLY A 34 10.85 1.40 -6.76
CA GLY A 34 9.95 2.02 -5.77
C GLY A 34 8.87 1.04 -5.29
N MET A 35 9.27 -0.19 -4.95
CA MET A 35 8.36 -1.25 -4.49
C MET A 35 8.11 -1.18 -2.99
N THR A 36 8.86 -0.34 -2.28
CA THR A 36 8.60 0.03 -0.89
C THR A 36 8.31 1.53 -0.84
N VAL A 37 7.29 1.91 -0.08
CA VAL A 37 6.88 3.31 0.09
C VAL A 37 6.67 3.61 1.56
N GLU A 38 7.18 4.74 2.02
CA GLU A 38 6.96 5.21 3.38
C GLU A 38 5.71 6.08 3.45
N ARG A 39 4.84 5.83 4.44
CA ARG A 39 3.62 6.61 4.68
C ARG A 39 3.38 6.82 6.16
N GLU A 40 2.98 8.03 6.50
CA GLU A 40 2.45 8.36 7.82
C GLU A 40 1.08 7.71 8.01
N GLN A 41 0.90 6.98 9.11
CA GLN A 41 -0.36 6.40 9.53
C GLN A 41 -0.79 7.00 10.87
N PRO A 42 -2.03 7.53 10.98
CA PRO A 42 -2.58 8.00 12.25
C PRO A 42 -2.41 6.96 13.36
N GLY A 43 -1.87 7.39 14.50
CA GLY A 43 -1.63 6.53 15.67
C GLY A 43 -0.39 5.63 15.61
N LEU A 44 0.19 5.38 14.44
CA LEU A 44 1.39 4.53 14.28
C LEU A 44 2.64 5.30 13.83
N GLY A 45 2.49 6.47 13.20
CA GLY A 45 3.60 7.22 12.61
C GLY A 45 4.05 6.66 11.25
N PRO A 46 5.31 6.85 10.85
CA PRO A 46 5.80 6.40 9.55
C PRO A 46 5.88 4.86 9.49
N VAL A 47 5.26 4.27 8.48
CA VAL A 47 5.33 2.84 8.20
C VAL A 47 5.75 2.58 6.75
N THR A 48 6.51 1.50 6.55
CA THR A 48 6.91 1.04 5.23
C THR A 48 5.88 0.05 4.69
N LEU A 49 5.33 0.35 3.51
CA LEU A 49 4.35 -0.45 2.79
C LEU A 49 4.92 -0.91 1.46
N LEU A 50 4.34 -1.99 0.92
CA LEU A 50 4.59 -2.37 -0.46
C LEU A 50 3.87 -1.40 -1.41
N GLY A 51 4.61 -0.84 -2.35
CA GLY A 51 4.11 0.06 -3.38
C GLY A 51 3.40 -0.68 -4.52
N ASN A 52 2.91 0.06 -5.52
CA ASN A 52 2.28 -0.55 -6.69
C ASN A 52 3.34 -1.22 -7.60
N PRO A 53 3.19 -2.51 -7.94
CA PRO A 53 4.12 -3.22 -8.82
C PRO A 53 4.10 -2.73 -10.27
N ILE A 54 2.98 -2.16 -10.72
CA ILE A 54 2.75 -1.69 -12.08
C ILE A 54 3.14 -0.21 -12.16
N LYS A 55 4.05 0.10 -13.07
CA LYS A 55 4.49 1.48 -13.33
C LYS A 55 3.84 1.98 -14.60
N MET A 56 3.06 3.05 -14.47
CA MET A 56 2.30 3.65 -15.54
C MET A 56 2.88 5.05 -15.81
N SER A 57 3.30 5.31 -17.05
CA SER A 57 4.02 6.55 -17.40
C SER A 57 3.14 7.80 -17.38
N ALA A 58 1.84 7.65 -17.62
CA ALA A 58 0.89 8.77 -17.69
C ALA A 58 0.20 9.06 -16.35
N THR A 59 0.08 8.06 -15.48
CA THR A 59 -0.60 8.16 -14.19
C THR A 59 0.25 7.39 -13.19
N ASP A 60 0.72 8.00 -12.11
CA ASP A 60 1.53 7.31 -11.11
C ASP A 60 0.63 6.75 -10.00
N PRO A 61 0.27 5.45 -10.02
CA PRO A 61 -0.68 4.91 -9.05
C PRO A 61 0.01 4.70 -7.69
N ALA A 62 -0.22 5.63 -6.77
CA ALA A 62 0.22 5.56 -5.38
C ALA A 62 -0.96 5.56 -4.41
N PRO A 63 -0.80 5.02 -3.18
CA PRO A 63 -1.77 5.21 -2.11
C PRO A 63 -2.07 6.70 -1.92
N ARG A 64 -3.36 7.06 -1.90
CA ARG A 64 -3.83 8.46 -1.84
C ARG A 64 -3.66 9.12 -0.48
N GLY A 65 -3.47 8.34 0.58
CA GLY A 65 -3.38 8.81 1.95
C GLY A 65 -3.19 7.64 2.92
N PRO A 66 -3.28 7.90 4.23
CA PRO A 66 -3.28 6.84 5.24
C PRO A 66 -4.50 5.93 5.08
N ALA A 67 -4.43 4.75 5.70
CA ALA A 67 -5.61 3.90 5.85
C ALA A 67 -6.63 4.63 6.76
N PRO A 68 -7.93 4.63 6.42
CA PRO A 68 -8.94 5.22 7.28
C PRO A 68 -9.08 4.39 8.56
N GLU A 69 -9.43 5.07 9.65
CA GLU A 69 -9.82 4.40 10.89
C GLU A 69 -11.15 3.67 10.73
N LEU A 70 -11.49 2.81 11.69
CA LEU A 70 -12.79 2.17 11.73
C LEU A 70 -13.90 3.24 11.77
N GLY A 71 -14.71 3.28 10.72
CA GLY A 71 -15.77 4.29 10.56
C GLY A 71 -15.30 5.69 10.17
N GLY A 72 -14.03 5.86 9.76
CA GLY A 72 -13.45 7.16 9.41
C GLY A 72 -14.20 7.92 8.32
N ASP A 73 -14.75 7.20 7.34
CA ASP A 73 -15.50 7.78 6.22
C ASP A 73 -17.03 7.62 6.36
N THR A 74 -17.53 7.05 7.47
CA THR A 74 -18.96 6.73 7.64
C THR A 74 -19.85 7.95 7.44
N VAL A 75 -19.51 9.09 8.06
CA VAL A 75 -20.30 10.32 7.96
C VAL A 75 -20.30 10.86 6.53
N SER A 76 -19.12 10.98 5.90
CA SER A 76 -19.01 11.50 4.53
C SER A 76 -19.77 10.63 3.54
N VAL A 77 -19.71 9.30 3.66
CA VAL A 77 -20.49 8.41 2.78
C VAL A 77 -22.00 8.59 2.98
N LEU A 78 -22.47 8.65 4.23
CA LEU A 78 -23.91 8.79 4.51
C LEU A 78 -24.45 10.18 4.10
N GLU A 79 -23.69 11.24 4.34
CA GLU A 79 -24.08 12.61 3.99
C GLU A 79 -23.90 12.88 2.49
N ASP A 80 -22.69 12.68 1.96
CA ASP A 80 -22.32 13.14 0.61
C ASP A 80 -22.80 12.20 -0.49
N LEU A 81 -22.76 10.88 -0.27
CA LEU A 81 -23.14 9.90 -1.29
C LEU A 81 -24.59 9.46 -1.18
N LEU A 82 -25.12 9.33 0.04
CA LEU A 82 -26.50 8.87 0.27
C LEU A 82 -27.48 10.01 0.58
N GLY A 83 -26.99 11.23 0.85
CA GLY A 83 -27.83 12.40 1.09
C GLY A 83 -28.60 12.35 2.42
N LEU A 84 -28.13 11.55 3.40
CA LEU A 84 -28.77 11.51 4.71
C LEU A 84 -28.53 12.83 5.44
N SER A 85 -29.57 13.32 6.11
CA SER A 85 -29.42 14.44 7.02
C SER A 85 -28.64 14.03 8.26
N ARG A 86 -27.98 15.01 8.89
CA ARG A 86 -27.27 14.81 10.15
C ARG A 86 -28.13 14.12 11.23
N LYS A 87 -29.40 14.53 11.30
CA LYS A 87 -30.37 13.97 12.23
C LYS A 87 -30.55 12.45 12.06
N MET A 88 -30.68 11.99 10.82
CA MET A 88 -30.86 10.55 10.53
C MET A 88 -29.61 9.74 10.87
N ILE A 89 -28.42 10.32 10.67
CA ILE A 89 -27.15 9.67 11.00
C ILE A 89 -27.00 9.51 12.52
N ASP A 90 -27.38 10.54 13.27
CA ASP A 90 -27.35 10.47 14.73
C ASP A 90 -28.39 9.46 15.26
N GLU A 91 -29.59 9.38 14.67
CA GLU A 91 -30.58 8.32 14.99
C GLU A 91 -30.02 6.90 14.75
N LEU A 92 -29.34 6.66 13.62
CA LEU A 92 -28.70 5.37 13.32
C LEU A 92 -27.60 4.99 14.33
N ARG A 93 -26.89 5.98 14.89
CA ARG A 93 -25.91 5.76 15.97
C ARG A 93 -26.59 5.43 17.28
N GLU A 94 -27.68 6.11 17.62
CA GLU A 94 -28.45 5.83 18.84
C GLU A 94 -29.08 4.44 18.82
N ASP A 95 -29.53 3.98 17.65
CA ASP A 95 -30.10 2.65 17.44
C ASP A 95 -29.05 1.53 17.41
N GLY A 96 -27.75 1.87 17.46
CA GLY A 96 -26.63 0.92 17.42
C GLY A 96 -26.39 0.28 16.05
N ALA A 97 -26.93 0.88 14.98
CA ALA A 97 -26.70 0.45 13.61
C ALA A 97 -25.38 1.00 13.03
N LEU A 98 -24.75 1.98 13.71
CA LEU A 98 -23.45 2.60 13.43
C LEU A 98 -22.60 2.66 14.70
#